data_AF-A0A7W2C926-F1
#
_entry.id   AF-A0A7W2C926-F1
#
_cell.length_a   1.000
_cell.length_b   1.000
_cell.length_c   1.000
_cell.angle_alpha   90.00
_cell.angle_beta   90.00
_cell.angle_gamma   90.00
#
_symmetry.space_group_name_H-M   'P 1'
#
loop_
_entity.id
_entity.type
_entity.pdbx_description
1 polymer ?
#
loop_
_entity_poly.entity_id
_entity_poly.type
_entity_poly.pdbx_seq_one_letter_code
_entity_poly.pdbx_strand_id
1 'polypeptide(L)'
;VGIVFVEQGQRRIPVQFAKRVVGRKQYGGQSTYIPLKVNQSGVIPIIFASSVLYLPQLLVSVLPSDNDPANKTWGESVQSWIDSNLVVSDSPFYLLFFGLLIVGFSYFYTAITFDPVKQADNIRKQGGFIPGIRPGPQTERYLSRILNRITLAGAIFIALVALAPTFILAKVLDQGNVGQVSFAGISILIAVGVALETMKQIDSQLMMRNYEGFLK
;
A
#
# COMPACT_ATOMS: atom_id res chain seq x y z
N VAL A 1 5.78 15.59 -6.26
CA VAL A 1 4.41 16.17 -6.37
C VAL A 1 3.37 15.12 -6.71
N GLY A 2 3.52 14.33 -7.79
CA GLY A 2 2.55 13.29 -8.17
C GLY A 2 2.28 12.23 -7.10
N ILE A 3 3.34 11.79 -6.38
CA ILE A 3 3.22 10.83 -5.26
C ILE A 3 2.32 11.40 -4.15
N VAL A 4 2.57 12.64 -3.73
CA VAL A 4 1.82 13.32 -2.66
C VAL A 4 0.34 13.47 -3.04
N PHE A 5 0.04 13.77 -4.31
CA PHE A 5 -1.35 13.92 -4.77
C PHE A 5 -2.14 12.61 -4.66
N VAL A 6 -1.54 11.48 -5.05
CA VAL A 6 -2.20 10.17 -4.97
C VAL A 6 -2.28 9.67 -3.52
N GLU A 7 -1.24 9.92 -2.73
CA GLU A 7 -1.18 9.49 -1.33
C GLU A 7 -2.16 10.27 -0.43
N GLN A 8 -2.41 11.54 -0.71
CA GLN A 8 -3.44 12.35 -0.04
C GLN A 8 -4.84 12.16 -0.65
N GLY A 9 -4.93 11.50 -1.80
CA GLY A 9 -6.19 11.16 -2.44
C GLY A 9 -7.07 10.32 -1.50
N GLN A 10 -8.30 10.75 -1.29
CA GLN A 10 -9.28 10.00 -0.51
C GLN A 10 -10.66 10.06 -1.15
N ARG A 11 -11.36 8.93 -1.16
CA ARG A 11 -12.78 8.84 -1.49
C ARG A 11 -13.58 9.06 -0.21
N ARG A 12 -14.39 10.11 -0.19
CA ARG A 12 -15.30 10.42 0.92
C ARG A 12 -16.62 9.67 0.71
N ILE A 13 -16.97 8.78 1.64
CA ILE A 13 -18.27 8.09 1.65
C ILE A 13 -19.18 8.79 2.65
N PRO A 14 -20.30 9.40 2.24
CA PRO A 14 -21.21 10.07 3.17
C PRO A 14 -21.88 9.05 4.08
N VAL A 15 -21.92 9.37 5.37
CA VAL A 15 -22.64 8.60 6.39
C VAL A 15 -23.56 9.55 7.13
N GLN A 16 -24.81 9.12 7.29
CA GLN A 16 -25.81 9.85 8.06
C GLN A 16 -26.07 9.09 9.35
N PHE A 17 -25.99 9.79 10.48
CA PHE A 17 -26.43 9.25 11.76
C PHE A 17 -27.90 9.53 11.96
N ALA A 18 -28.62 8.53 12.46
CA ALA A 18 -30.04 8.66 12.76
C ALA A 18 -30.27 9.83 13.72
N LYS A 19 -31.21 10.70 13.34
CA LYS A 19 -31.57 11.88 14.12
C LYS A 19 -32.45 11.44 15.29
N ARG A 20 -32.22 11.98 16.49
CA ARG A 20 -33.13 11.77 17.63
C ARG A 20 -34.10 12.94 17.68
N VAL A 21 -35.37 12.69 17.35
CA VAL A 21 -36.42 13.70 17.52
C VAL A 21 -36.83 13.70 18.99
N VAL A 22 -36.70 14.84 19.66
CA VAL A 22 -37.21 15.05 21.02
C VAL A 22 -38.15 16.24 21.00
N GLY A 23 -39.45 15.99 21.20
CA GLY A 23 -40.50 17.02 21.09
C GLY A 23 -40.69 17.52 19.65
N ARG A 24 -40.75 18.84 19.46
CA ARG A 24 -40.92 19.50 18.13
C ARG A 24 -39.61 19.95 17.50
N LYS A 25 -38.47 19.70 18.15
CA LYS A 25 -37.14 20.14 17.68
C LYS A 25 -36.32 18.93 17.26
N GLN A 26 -35.76 19.01 16.06
CA GLN A 26 -34.85 18.00 15.55
C GLN A 26 -33.45 18.25 16.13
N TYR A 27 -32.97 17.32 16.95
CA TYR A 27 -31.60 17.33 17.47
C TYR A 27 -30.79 16.22 16.82
N GLY A 28 -29.60 16.58 16.32
CA GLY A 28 -28.72 15.62 15.66
C GLY A 28 -29.18 15.26 14.24
N GLY A 29 -28.22 14.85 13.43
CA GLY A 29 -28.36 14.72 11.98
C GLY A 29 -27.22 15.34 11.21
N GLN A 30 -26.02 15.30 11.78
CA GLN A 30 -24.84 15.74 11.08
C GLN A 30 -24.51 14.69 10.02
N SER A 31 -24.51 15.12 8.76
CA SER A 31 -23.90 14.34 7.68
C SER A 31 -22.40 14.35 7.92
N THR A 32 -21.83 13.19 8.16
CA THR A 32 -20.37 13.01 8.17
C THR A 32 -19.93 12.26 6.92
N TYR A 33 -18.64 12.05 6.78
CA TYR A 33 -18.10 11.15 5.78
C TYR A 33 -17.00 10.27 6.37
N ILE A 34 -16.88 9.05 5.86
CA ILE A 34 -15.76 8.17 6.12
C ILE A 34 -14.73 8.39 5.00
N PRO A 35 -13.50 8.83 5.33
CA PRO A 35 -12.44 8.94 4.34
C PRO A 35 -11.84 7.56 4.07
N LEU A 36 -11.94 7.08 2.83
CA LEU A 36 -11.17 5.94 2.34
C LEU A 36 -10.00 6.46 1.51
N LYS A 37 -8.77 6.28 1.99
CA LYS A 37 -7.56 6.70 1.27
C LYS A 37 -7.36 5.86 0.01
N VAL A 38 -6.83 6.47 -1.04
CA VAL A 38 -6.49 5.79 -2.30
C VAL A 38 -5.36 4.80 -2.10
N ASN A 39 -4.32 5.23 -1.38
CA ASN A 39 -3.30 4.34 -0.86
C ASN A 39 -3.51 4.16 0.65
N GLN A 40 -4.21 3.10 1.02
CA GLN A 40 -4.40 2.74 2.43
C GLN A 40 -3.20 1.95 2.99
N SER A 41 -2.34 1.41 2.11
CA SER A 41 -1.21 0.58 2.50
C SER A 41 0.09 1.34 2.74
N GLY A 42 0.13 2.62 2.38
CA GLY A 42 1.35 3.41 2.42
C GLY A 42 2.46 2.76 1.60
N VAL A 43 3.64 2.63 2.20
CA VAL A 43 4.86 2.08 1.59
C VAL A 43 5.06 0.60 1.94
N ILE A 44 4.35 0.08 2.93
CA ILE A 44 4.59 -1.24 3.53
C ILE A 44 4.58 -2.39 2.50
N PRO A 45 3.65 -2.45 1.52
CA PRO A 45 3.66 -3.51 0.50
C PRO A 45 4.96 -3.59 -0.31
N ILE A 46 5.60 -2.45 -0.57
CA ILE A 46 6.84 -2.38 -1.34
C ILE A 46 7.99 -3.01 -0.53
N ILE A 47 8.03 -2.75 0.78
CA ILE A 47 9.03 -3.30 1.69
C ILE A 47 8.89 -4.82 1.82
N PHE A 48 7.65 -5.32 1.89
CA PHE A 48 7.40 -6.77 1.87
C PHE A 48 7.76 -7.40 0.52
N ALA A 49 7.44 -6.73 -0.58
CA ALA A 49 7.82 -7.22 -1.89
C ALA A 49 9.35 -7.31 -2.05
N SER A 50 10.09 -6.28 -1.59
CA SER A 50 11.55 -6.29 -1.68
C SER A 50 12.18 -7.33 -0.76
N SER A 51 11.72 -7.47 0.49
CA SER A 51 12.28 -8.45 1.43
C SER A 51 12.09 -9.89 0.96
N VAL A 52 10.92 -10.20 0.37
CA VAL A 52 10.64 -11.52 -0.22
C VAL A 52 11.56 -11.81 -1.40
N LEU A 53 11.91 -10.80 -2.19
CA LEU A 53 12.82 -10.95 -3.33
C LEU A 53 14.29 -11.14 -2.88
N TYR A 54 14.69 -10.47 -1.79
CA TYR A 54 16.02 -10.63 -1.21
C TYR A 54 16.26 -12.00 -0.55
N LEU A 55 15.22 -12.68 -0.07
CA LEU A 55 15.36 -13.97 0.63
C LEU A 55 16.01 -15.08 -0.24
N PRO A 56 15.53 -15.35 -1.47
CA PRO A 56 16.18 -16.30 -2.37
C PRO A 56 17.63 -15.92 -2.69
N GLN A 57 17.91 -14.63 -2.93
CA GLN A 57 19.25 -14.15 -3.23
C GLN A 57 20.22 -14.44 -2.07
N LEU A 58 19.77 -14.23 -0.84
CA LEU A 58 20.57 -14.53 0.35
C LEU A 58 20.81 -16.04 0.50
N LEU A 59 19.79 -16.88 0.26
CA LEU A 59 19.97 -18.33 0.28
C LEU A 59 21.01 -18.81 -0.73
N VAL A 60 20.92 -18.35 -1.98
CA VAL A 60 21.87 -18.68 -3.05
C VAL A 60 23.30 -18.25 -2.70
N SER A 61 23.48 -17.08 -2.09
CA SER A 61 24.79 -16.58 -1.68
C SER A 61 25.47 -17.41 -0.58
N VAL A 62 24.72 -18.24 0.15
CA VAL A 62 25.21 -19.09 1.24
C VAL A 62 25.45 -20.53 0.76
N LEU A 63 24.99 -20.91 -0.44
CA LEU A 63 25.35 -22.20 -1.03
C LEU A 63 26.85 -22.19 -1.44
N PRO A 64 27.62 -23.26 -1.16
CA PRO A 64 29.00 -23.38 -1.62
C PRO A 64 29.03 -23.39 -3.16
N SER A 65 29.65 -22.38 -3.75
CA SER A 65 30.01 -22.36 -5.17
C SER A 65 31.35 -23.08 -5.31
N ASP A 66 31.33 -24.40 -5.56
CA ASP A 66 32.54 -25.11 -5.98
C ASP A 66 32.90 -24.64 -7.40
N ASN A 67 33.99 -23.87 -7.50
CA ASN A 67 34.53 -23.32 -8.75
C ASN A 67 35.19 -24.42 -9.63
N ASP A 68 34.50 -25.54 -9.90
CA ASP A 68 35.03 -26.61 -10.75
C ASP A 68 34.32 -26.63 -12.12
N PRO A 69 35.00 -26.26 -13.23
CA PRO A 69 34.39 -26.07 -14.55
C PRO A 69 33.76 -27.33 -15.18
N ALA A 70 33.99 -28.50 -14.58
CA ALA A 70 33.64 -29.80 -15.15
C ALA A 70 32.30 -30.37 -14.66
N ASN A 71 31.77 -29.91 -13.52
CA ASN A 71 30.50 -30.38 -12.96
C ASN A 71 29.62 -29.19 -12.58
N LYS A 72 28.83 -28.71 -13.56
CA LYS A 72 27.71 -27.80 -13.32
C LYS A 72 26.72 -28.47 -12.36
N THR A 73 26.93 -28.25 -11.07
CA THR A 73 26.03 -28.73 -10.04
C THR A 73 24.69 -28.00 -10.22
N TRP A 74 23.57 -28.64 -9.88
CA TRP A 74 22.24 -28.00 -9.88
C TRP A 74 22.25 -26.63 -9.19
N GLY A 75 23.12 -26.44 -8.18
CA GLY A 75 23.39 -25.15 -7.51
C GLY A 75 23.87 -24.04 -8.43
N GLU A 76 24.83 -24.28 -9.34
CA GLU A 76 25.32 -23.26 -10.29
C GLU A 76 24.30 -22.94 -11.40
N SER A 77 23.47 -23.92 -11.78
CA SER A 77 22.40 -23.71 -12.75
C SER A 77 21.26 -22.88 -12.15
N VAL A 78 20.96 -23.11 -10.87
CA VAL A 78 20.00 -22.30 -10.11
C VAL A 78 20.57 -20.92 -9.80
N GLN A 79 21.85 -20.81 -9.46
CA GLN A 79 22.54 -19.53 -9.23
C GLN A 79 22.63 -18.70 -10.51
N SER A 80 23.02 -19.27 -11.64
CA SER A 80 23.05 -18.53 -12.93
C SER A 80 21.65 -18.15 -13.42
N TRP A 81 20.62 -18.96 -13.16
CA TRP A 81 19.24 -18.62 -13.52
C TRP A 81 18.65 -17.54 -12.61
N ILE A 82 18.99 -17.54 -11.32
CA ILE A 82 18.62 -16.50 -10.37
C ILE A 82 19.42 -15.22 -10.64
N ASP A 83 20.70 -15.31 -10.96
CA ASP A 83 21.50 -14.15 -11.33
C ASP A 83 20.99 -13.52 -12.64
N SER A 84 20.64 -14.34 -13.65
CA SER A 84 20.13 -13.82 -14.93
C SER A 84 18.68 -13.32 -14.90
N ASN A 85 17.82 -13.85 -14.01
CA ASN A 85 16.38 -13.51 -13.99
C ASN A 85 15.92 -12.73 -12.75
N LEU A 86 16.62 -12.82 -11.62
CA LEU A 86 16.29 -12.15 -10.35
C LEU A 86 17.28 -11.03 -9.97
N VAL A 87 18.55 -11.10 -10.39
CA VAL A 87 19.58 -10.12 -9.97
C VAL A 87 19.85 -9.05 -11.03
N VAL A 88 19.80 -9.41 -12.32
CA VAL A 88 19.87 -8.40 -13.38
C VAL A 88 18.53 -7.65 -13.45
N SER A 89 18.51 -6.46 -12.86
CA SER A 89 17.40 -5.48 -12.85
C SER A 89 16.89 -5.05 -14.25
N ASP A 90 17.43 -5.62 -15.32
CA ASP A 90 17.13 -5.32 -16.72
C ASP A 90 16.21 -6.37 -17.38
N SER A 91 16.00 -7.53 -16.75
CA SER A 91 15.06 -8.52 -17.27
C SER A 91 13.61 -8.03 -17.12
N PRO A 92 12.80 -7.99 -18.20
CA PRO A 92 11.38 -7.68 -18.11
C PRO A 92 10.62 -8.60 -17.15
N PHE A 93 11.13 -9.81 -16.92
CA PHE A 93 10.58 -10.78 -15.98
C PHE A 93 10.69 -10.30 -14.53
N TYR A 94 11.84 -9.74 -14.11
CA TYR A 94 12.03 -9.18 -12.77
C TYR A 94 11.04 -8.04 -12.51
N LEU A 95 10.92 -7.11 -13.46
CA LEU A 95 10.02 -5.96 -13.33
C LEU A 95 8.55 -6.38 -13.23
N LEU A 96 8.13 -7.35 -14.05
CA LEU A 96 6.77 -7.86 -14.04
C LEU A 96 6.49 -8.65 -12.75
N PHE A 97 7.41 -9.51 -12.33
CA PHE A 97 7.29 -10.29 -11.10
C PHE A 97 7.25 -9.37 -9.87
N PHE A 98 8.17 -8.42 -9.76
CA PHE A 98 8.22 -7.45 -8.66
C PHE A 98 6.97 -6.56 -8.63
N GLY A 99 6.50 -6.08 -9.80
CA GLY A 99 5.25 -5.33 -9.90
C GLY A 99 4.02 -6.13 -9.45
N LEU A 100 3.93 -7.39 -9.87
CA LEU A 100 2.86 -8.30 -9.45
C LEU A 100 2.91 -8.54 -7.93
N LEU A 101 4.11 -8.72 -7.38
CA LEU A 101 4.34 -8.89 -5.95
C LEU A 101 3.88 -7.66 -5.15
N ILE A 102 4.20 -6.44 -5.62
CA ILE A 102 3.73 -5.19 -5.02
C ILE A 102 2.20 -5.12 -5.03
N VAL A 103 1.56 -5.44 -6.16
CA VAL A 103 0.10 -5.42 -6.27
C VAL A 103 -0.52 -6.44 -5.32
N GLY A 104 0.02 -7.67 -5.29
CA GLY A 104 -0.43 -8.73 -4.39
C GLY A 104 -0.34 -8.34 -2.92
N PHE A 105 0.82 -7.83 -2.49
CA PHE A 105 1.00 -7.37 -1.11
C PHE A 105 0.16 -6.14 -0.77
N SER A 106 -0.14 -5.27 -1.74
CA SER A 106 -1.03 -4.13 -1.51
C SER A 106 -2.46 -4.58 -1.24
N TYR A 107 -2.97 -5.57 -1.98
CA TYR A 107 -4.26 -6.19 -1.69
C TYR A 107 -4.27 -6.91 -0.34
N PHE A 108 -3.21 -7.67 -0.06
CA PHE A 108 -3.08 -8.38 1.21
C PHE A 108 -3.09 -7.43 2.41
N TYR A 109 -2.28 -6.36 2.36
CA TYR A 109 -2.19 -5.38 3.44
C TYR A 109 -3.50 -4.60 3.62
N THR A 110 -4.14 -4.16 2.53
CA THR A 110 -5.42 -3.44 2.63
C THR A 110 -6.54 -4.31 3.19
N ALA A 111 -6.60 -5.59 2.82
CA ALA A 111 -7.61 -6.52 3.36
C ALA A 111 -7.44 -6.78 4.87
N ILE A 112 -6.20 -6.80 5.37
CA ILE A 112 -5.93 -6.99 6.81
C ILE A 112 -6.22 -5.73 7.61
N THR A 113 -5.81 -4.57 7.10
CA THR A 113 -5.93 -3.30 7.82
C THR A 113 -7.34 -2.71 7.80
N PHE A 114 -8.10 -2.93 6.72
CA PHE A 114 -9.46 -2.45 6.60
C PHE A 114 -10.43 -3.61 6.41
N ASP A 115 -11.07 -4.00 7.50
CA ASP A 115 -12.12 -5.01 7.50
C ASP A 115 -13.50 -4.35 7.24
N PRO A 116 -14.09 -4.53 6.04
CA PRO A 116 -15.38 -3.93 5.70
C PRO A 116 -16.54 -4.48 6.54
N VAL A 117 -16.42 -5.69 7.07
CA VAL A 117 -17.44 -6.32 7.93
C VAL A 117 -17.51 -5.56 9.25
N LYS A 118 -16.35 -5.44 9.92
CA LYS A 118 -16.24 -4.70 11.19
C LYS A 118 -16.64 -3.25 11.02
N GLN A 119 -16.25 -2.61 9.92
CA GLN A 119 -16.57 -1.20 9.71
C GLN A 119 -18.07 -0.97 9.44
N ALA A 120 -18.72 -1.85 8.69
CA ALA A 120 -20.17 -1.82 8.52
C ALA A 120 -20.92 -2.03 9.84
N ASP A 121 -20.45 -2.96 10.68
CA ASP A 121 -21.03 -3.19 12.00
C ASP A 121 -20.82 -2.02 12.95
N ASN A 122 -19.64 -1.38 12.93
CA ASN A 122 -19.38 -0.17 13.72
C ASN A 122 -20.31 0.97 13.34
N ILE A 123 -20.52 1.21 12.03
CA ILE A 123 -21.47 2.21 11.54
C ILE A 123 -22.88 1.90 12.03
N ARG A 124 -23.30 0.62 11.93
CA ARG A 124 -24.62 0.18 12.40
C ARG A 124 -24.79 0.37 13.91
N LYS A 125 -23.80 -0.02 14.71
CA LYS A 125 -23.80 0.13 16.18
C LYS A 125 -23.87 1.58 16.62
N GLN A 126 -23.24 2.50 15.87
CA GLN A 126 -23.30 3.94 16.11
C GLN A 126 -24.60 4.60 15.62
N GLY A 127 -25.57 3.83 15.09
CA GLY A 127 -26.81 4.36 14.52
C GLY A 127 -26.61 5.09 13.19
N GLY A 128 -25.48 4.87 12.52
CA GLY A 128 -25.14 5.41 11.22
C GLY A 128 -25.64 4.52 10.08
N PHE A 129 -25.88 5.13 8.92
CA PHE A 129 -26.14 4.43 7.67
C PHE A 129 -25.64 5.22 6.47
N ILE A 130 -25.35 4.51 5.38
CA ILE A 130 -25.00 5.13 4.10
C ILE A 130 -26.32 5.39 3.36
N PRO A 131 -26.59 6.63 2.92
CA PRO A 131 -27.81 6.94 2.17
C PRO A 131 -27.96 6.02 0.95
N GLY A 132 -29.14 5.40 0.80
CA GLY A 132 -29.43 4.48 -0.31
C GLY A 132 -29.02 3.02 -0.10
N ILE A 133 -28.39 2.67 1.03
CA ILE A 133 -27.95 1.30 1.31
C ILE A 133 -28.46 0.86 2.68
N ARG A 134 -29.06 -0.34 2.73
CA ARG A 134 -29.59 -0.91 3.97
C ARG A 134 -28.43 -1.28 4.92
N PRO A 135 -28.46 -0.89 6.21
CA PRO A 135 -27.41 -1.23 7.17
C PRO A 135 -27.20 -2.75 7.32
N GLY A 136 -25.96 -3.17 7.56
CA GLY A 136 -25.58 -4.58 7.73
C GLY A 136 -24.85 -5.13 6.51
N PRO A 137 -25.18 -6.35 6.02
CA PRO A 137 -24.43 -7.03 4.95
C PRO A 137 -24.36 -6.25 3.63
N GLN A 138 -25.35 -5.39 3.34
CA GLN A 138 -25.35 -4.59 2.11
C GLN A 138 -24.32 -3.44 2.19
N THR A 139 -24.16 -2.84 3.38
CA THR A 139 -23.11 -1.85 3.64
C THR A 139 -21.72 -2.46 3.51
N GLU A 140 -21.51 -3.66 4.07
CA GLU A 140 -20.25 -4.40 3.94
C GLU A 140 -19.88 -4.65 2.47
N ARG A 141 -20.81 -5.22 1.68
CA ARG A 141 -20.58 -5.49 0.25
C ARG A 141 -20.28 -4.21 -0.54
N TYR A 142 -20.93 -3.10 -0.18
CA TYR A 142 -20.66 -1.80 -0.79
C TYR A 142 -19.27 -1.29 -0.46
N LEU A 143 -18.87 -1.32 0.81
CA LEU A 143 -17.52 -0.92 1.24
C LEU A 143 -16.45 -1.81 0.60
N SER A 144 -16.62 -3.14 0.61
CA SER A 144 -15.72 -4.10 -0.04
C SER A 144 -15.54 -3.81 -1.53
N ARG A 145 -16.63 -3.56 -2.27
CA ARG A 145 -16.56 -3.22 -3.70
C ARG A 145 -15.81 -1.92 -3.96
N ILE A 146 -16.00 -0.92 -3.09
CA ILE A 146 -15.29 0.35 -3.19
C ILE A 146 -13.81 0.16 -2.91
N LEU A 147 -13.46 -0.53 -1.82
CA LEU A 147 -12.09 -0.82 -1.45
C LEU A 147 -11.37 -1.50 -2.59
N ASN A 148 -11.88 -2.62 -3.10
CA ASN A 148 -11.23 -3.35 -4.21
C ASN A 148 -10.95 -2.49 -5.45
N ARG A 149 -11.84 -1.54 -5.79
CA ARG A 149 -11.59 -0.64 -6.94
C ARG A 149 -10.55 0.43 -6.64
N ILE A 150 -10.57 0.97 -5.42
CA ILE A 150 -9.61 2.00 -5.00
C ILE A 150 -8.23 1.38 -4.85
N THR A 151 -8.14 0.21 -4.21
CA THR A 151 -6.89 -0.51 -3.98
C THR A 151 -6.27 -0.95 -5.29
N LEU A 152 -7.05 -1.34 -6.30
CA LEU A 152 -6.51 -1.61 -7.64
C LEU A 152 -5.75 -0.40 -8.21
N ALA A 153 -6.39 0.78 -8.20
CA ALA A 153 -5.79 2.00 -8.72
C ALA A 153 -4.55 2.42 -7.90
N GLY A 154 -4.64 2.33 -6.57
CA GLY A 154 -3.53 2.63 -5.66
C GLY A 154 -2.35 1.67 -5.84
N ALA A 155 -2.60 0.37 -5.92
CA ALA A 155 -1.59 -0.66 -6.09
C ALA A 155 -0.84 -0.53 -7.43
N ILE A 156 -1.57 -0.29 -8.53
CA ILE A 156 -0.96 -0.05 -9.84
C ILE A 156 -0.11 1.23 -9.82
N PHE A 157 -0.59 2.29 -9.17
CA PHE A 157 0.19 3.52 -9.04
C PHE A 157 1.48 3.29 -8.27
N ILE A 158 1.43 2.62 -7.12
CA ILE A 158 2.61 2.32 -6.32
C ILE A 158 3.60 1.44 -7.10
N ALA A 159 3.10 0.41 -7.79
CA ALA A 159 3.91 -0.45 -8.64
C ALA A 159 4.58 0.35 -9.76
N LEU A 160 3.86 1.23 -10.46
CA LEU A 160 4.42 2.08 -11.49
C LEU A 160 5.48 3.04 -10.96
N VAL A 161 5.25 3.67 -9.80
CA VAL A 161 6.23 4.59 -9.21
C VAL A 161 7.46 3.82 -8.73
N ALA A 162 7.32 2.60 -8.20
CA ALA A 162 8.44 1.76 -7.81
C ALA A 162 9.25 1.24 -9.01
N LEU A 163 8.59 0.95 -10.14
CA LEU A 163 9.20 0.43 -11.37
C LEU A 163 9.71 1.54 -12.32
N ALA A 164 9.23 2.77 -12.20
CA ALA A 164 9.62 3.85 -13.11
C ALA A 164 11.14 4.13 -13.10
N PRO A 165 11.82 4.21 -11.93
CA PRO A 165 13.26 4.42 -11.89
C PRO A 165 14.02 3.25 -12.55
N THR A 166 13.60 2.01 -12.27
CA THR A 166 14.27 0.82 -12.80
C THR A 166 14.10 0.71 -14.31
N PHE A 167 12.92 1.00 -14.84
CA PHE A 167 12.63 0.99 -16.27
C PHE A 167 13.33 2.10 -17.06
N ILE A 168 13.42 3.31 -16.49
CA ILE A 168 14.12 4.43 -17.14
C ILE A 168 15.61 4.18 -17.17
N LEU A 169 16.19 3.68 -16.07
CA LEU A 169 17.62 3.39 -16.03
C LEU A 169 18.01 2.20 -16.92
N ALA A 170 17.21 1.14 -16.94
CA ALA A 170 17.35 0.01 -17.87
C ALA A 170 17.48 0.47 -19.34
N LYS A 171 16.67 1.45 -19.77
CA LYS A 171 16.68 1.93 -21.16
C LYS A 171 17.65 3.07 -21.47
N VAL A 172 18.05 3.87 -20.49
CA VAL A 172 18.80 5.12 -20.73
C VAL A 172 20.27 5.00 -20.31
N LEU A 173 20.60 4.16 -19.31
CA LEU A 173 21.96 3.98 -18.82
C LEU A 173 22.34 2.49 -18.90
N ASP A 174 22.87 2.10 -20.07
CA ASP A 174 23.53 0.82 -20.36
C ASP A 174 24.87 0.67 -19.59
N GLN A 175 24.91 1.10 -18.32
CA GLN A 175 26.08 1.04 -17.45
C GLN A 175 25.70 0.29 -16.18
N GLY A 176 26.48 -0.74 -15.85
CA GLY A 176 26.25 -1.79 -14.84
C GLY A 176 26.03 -1.40 -13.37
N ASN A 177 25.52 -0.20 -13.08
CA ASN A 177 25.13 0.28 -11.75
C ASN A 177 23.59 0.30 -11.53
N VAL A 178 22.82 -0.43 -12.33
CA VAL A 178 21.35 -0.48 -12.24
C VAL A 178 20.87 -0.92 -10.84
N GLY A 179 21.61 -1.80 -10.15
CA GLY A 179 21.29 -2.24 -8.79
C GLY A 179 21.35 -1.11 -7.73
N GLN A 180 22.36 -0.24 -7.81
CA GLN A 180 22.57 0.82 -6.81
C GLN A 180 21.55 1.96 -6.97
N VAL A 181 21.12 2.24 -8.22
CA VAL A 181 20.14 3.30 -8.51
C VAL A 181 18.69 2.82 -8.36
N SER A 182 18.40 1.54 -8.64
CA SER A 182 17.08 0.95 -8.35
C SER A 182 16.76 1.04 -6.85
N PHE A 183 17.77 0.77 -6.00
CA PHE A 183 17.68 0.96 -4.55
C PHE A 183 17.47 2.44 -4.17
N ALA A 184 18.04 3.38 -4.92
CA ALA A 184 17.84 4.82 -4.70
C ALA A 184 16.38 5.25 -4.98
N GLY A 185 15.74 4.70 -6.02
CA GLY A 185 14.33 5.01 -6.34
C GLY A 185 13.34 4.53 -5.27
N ILE A 186 13.52 3.30 -4.79
CA ILE A 186 12.69 2.71 -3.73
C ILE A 186 12.94 3.43 -2.39
N SER A 187 14.20 3.72 -2.06
CA SER A 187 14.55 4.39 -0.80
C SER A 187 14.00 5.82 -0.70
N ILE A 188 13.95 6.57 -1.81
CA ILE A 188 13.30 7.90 -1.83
C ILE A 188 11.80 7.79 -1.56
N LEU A 189 11.12 6.81 -2.18
CA LEU A 189 9.68 6.60 -1.98
C LEU A 189 9.40 6.22 -0.51
N ILE A 190 10.23 5.35 0.06
CA ILE A 190 10.14 4.98 1.48
C ILE A 190 10.35 6.20 2.37
N ALA A 191 11.42 6.98 2.13
CA ALA A 191 11.75 8.15 2.94
C ALA A 191 10.61 9.18 2.96
N VAL A 192 10.02 9.48 1.80
CA VAL A 192 8.88 10.43 1.71
C VAL A 192 7.64 9.88 2.40
N GLY A 193 7.29 8.61 2.17
CA GLY A 193 6.11 8.02 2.79
C GLY A 193 6.21 7.95 4.31
N VAL A 194 7.37 7.55 4.85
CA VAL A 194 7.63 7.50 6.30
C VAL A 194 7.67 8.91 6.90
N ALA A 195 8.26 9.90 6.21
CA ALA A 195 8.24 11.28 6.66
C ALA A 195 6.80 11.82 6.77
N LEU A 196 5.94 11.55 5.77
CA LEU A 196 4.53 11.94 5.79
C LEU A 196 3.72 11.22 6.88
N GLU A 197 3.98 9.93 7.10
CA GLU A 197 3.39 9.14 8.19
C GLU A 197 3.75 9.72 9.56
N THR A 198 5.03 10.02 9.76
CA THR A 198 5.57 10.59 11.00
C THR A 198 4.96 11.96 11.28
N MET A 199 4.88 12.83 10.27
CA MET A 199 4.22 14.13 10.38
C MET A 199 2.74 13.99 10.78
N LYS A 200 1.99 13.08 10.14
CA LYS A 200 0.58 12.81 10.48
C LYS A 200 0.41 12.31 11.92
N GLN A 201 1.32 11.45 12.40
CA GLN A 201 1.28 10.97 13.77
C GLN A 201 1.54 12.10 14.77
N ILE A 202 2.52 12.96 14.50
CA ILE A 202 2.81 14.15 15.32
C ILE A 202 1.59 15.08 15.34
N ASP A 203 1.01 15.41 14.19
CA ASP A 203 -0.17 16.26 14.09
C ASP A 203 -1.37 15.66 14.85
N SER A 204 -1.58 14.35 14.74
CA SER A 204 -2.64 13.66 15.48
C SER A 204 -2.46 13.76 16.99
N GLN A 205 -1.22 13.64 17.49
CA GLN A 205 -0.93 13.78 18.92
C GLN A 205 -1.08 15.22 19.40
N LEU A 206 -0.62 16.20 18.60
CA LEU A 206 -0.78 17.62 18.89
C LEU A 206 -2.26 18.02 18.92
N MET A 207 -3.08 17.49 18.00
CA MET A 207 -4.52 17.74 17.98
C MET A 207 -5.23 17.16 19.21
N MET A 208 -4.80 16.00 19.71
CA MET A 208 -5.30 15.46 20.99
C MET A 208 -4.88 16.30 22.20
N ARG A 209 -3.68 16.91 22.17
CA ARG A 209 -3.20 17.80 23.24
C ARG A 209 -3.88 19.17 23.21
N ASN A 210 -4.15 19.70 22.03
CA ASN A 210 -4.83 20.98 21.80
C ASN A 210 -6.36 20.83 21.80
N TYR A 211 -6.91 19.76 22.38
CA TYR A 211 -8.31 19.73 22.77
C TYR A 211 -8.48 20.75 23.89
N GLU A 212 -8.65 22.02 23.53
CA GLU A 212 -9.06 23.05 24.47
C GLU A 212 -10.35 22.55 25.10
N GLY A 213 -10.28 22.27 26.40
CA GLY A 213 -11.46 21.95 27.18
C GLY A 213 -12.48 23.04 26.93
N PHE A 214 -13.72 22.63 26.66
CA PHE A 214 -14.90 23.46 26.40
C PHE A 214 -15.25 24.50 27.50
N LEU A 215 -14.37 24.71 28.48
CA LEU A 215 -14.47 25.66 29.57
C LEU A 215 -13.27 26.62 29.52
N LYS A 216 -13.30 27.55 28.56
CA LYS A 216 -12.76 28.90 28.70
C LYS A 216 -13.71 29.87 28.02
#